data_AF-V8BNB0-F1
#
_entry.id   AF-V8BNB0-F1
#
_cell.length_a   1.000
_cell.length_b   1.000
_cell.length_c   1.000
_cell.angle_alpha   90.00
_cell.angle_beta   90.00
_cell.angle_gamma   90.00
#
_symmetry.space_group_name_H-M   'P 1'
#
loop_
_entity.id
_entity.type
_entity.pdbx_description
1 polymer ?
#
loop_
_entity_poly.entity_id
_entity_poly.type
_entity_poly.pdbx_seq_one_letter_code
_entity_poly.pdbx_strand_id
1 'polypeptide(L)'
;MQKCDSMKVGDTAYIVESNRYVREVEIRRCSGEMFLVRFTDTGGGIQAKAHRLFATREEAEKSIEKSVEKEVQGNPYKRWY
;
A
#
# COMPACT_ATOMS: atom_id res chain seq x y z
N MET A 1 -1.86 -9.11 22.09
CA MET A 1 -3.14 -8.58 21.60
C MET A 1 -3.00 -8.36 20.10
N GLN A 2 -3.61 -9.20 19.27
CA GLN A 2 -3.48 -9.11 17.80
C GLN A 2 -4.40 -8.00 17.29
N LYS A 3 -3.83 -6.84 16.95
CA LYS A 3 -4.57 -5.78 16.27
C LYS A 3 -4.47 -6.03 14.76
N CYS A 4 -5.30 -6.96 14.27
CA CYS A 4 -5.53 -7.19 12.85
C CYS A 4 -7.04 -6.94 12.59
N ASP A 5 -7.54 -5.76 12.96
CA ASP A 5 -8.98 -5.49 13.13
C ASP A 5 -9.74 -5.23 11.82
N SER A 6 -9.17 -5.49 10.64
CA SER A 6 -9.94 -5.34 9.37
C SER A 6 -9.60 -6.33 8.27
N MET A 7 -8.50 -7.08 8.37
CA MET A 7 -8.12 -8.04 7.34
C MET A 7 -7.61 -9.32 7.99
N LYS A 8 -8.21 -10.46 7.62
CA LYS A 8 -7.83 -11.77 8.12
C LYS A 8 -6.75 -12.38 7.25
N VAL A 9 -6.03 -13.35 7.83
CA VAL A 9 -5.12 -14.20 7.07
C VAL A 9 -5.96 -15.05 6.10
N GLY A 10 -5.65 -14.97 4.81
CA GLY A 10 -6.39 -15.58 3.72
C GLY A 10 -7.27 -14.61 2.93
N ASP A 11 -7.45 -13.37 3.40
CA ASP A 11 -8.19 -12.36 2.64
C ASP A 11 -7.34 -11.79 1.49
N THR A 12 -8.04 -11.38 0.43
CA THR A 12 -7.48 -10.55 -0.64
C THR A 12 -7.44 -9.09 -0.23
N ALA A 13 -6.33 -8.44 -0.54
CA ALA A 13 -6.09 -7.03 -0.33
C ALA A 13 -5.41 -6.45 -1.57
N TYR A 14 -5.38 -5.12 -1.64
CA TYR A 14 -4.72 -4.39 -2.72
C TYR A 14 -3.55 -3.61 -2.16
N ILE A 15 -2.40 -3.72 -2.84
CA ILE A 15 -1.21 -2.95 -2.52
C ILE A 15 -0.92 -1.96 -3.64
N VAL A 16 -0.48 -0.77 -3.25
CA VAL A 16 0.05 0.23 -4.18
C VAL A 16 1.57 0.09 -4.28
N GLU A 17 2.03 -0.36 -5.45
CA GLU A 17 3.44 -0.45 -5.81
C GLU A 17 3.90 0.86 -6.46
N SER A 18 5.00 1.42 -5.93
CA SER A 18 5.64 2.65 -6.42
C SER A 18 4.69 3.84 -6.60
N ASN A 19 3.61 3.88 -5.82
CA ASN A 19 2.55 4.89 -5.94
C ASN A 19 1.97 5.04 -7.37
N ARG A 20 2.06 3.98 -8.18
CA ARG A 20 1.64 4.02 -9.59
C ARG A 20 0.75 2.84 -9.99
N TYR A 21 0.98 1.67 -9.41
CA TYR A 21 0.28 0.45 -9.80
C TYR A 21 -0.44 -0.15 -8.60
N VAL A 22 -1.72 -0.48 -8.79
CA VAL A 22 -2.48 -1.28 -7.83
C VAL A 22 -2.36 -2.74 -8.20
N ARG A 23 -1.94 -3.57 -7.25
CA ARG A 23 -1.85 -5.03 -7.42
C ARG A 23 -2.66 -5.75 -6.37
N GLU A 24 -3.27 -6.85 -6.77
CA GLU A 24 -3.97 -7.77 -5.87
C GLU A 24 -2.95 -8.66 -5.14
N VAL A 25 -3.16 -8.83 -3.84
CA VAL A 25 -2.32 -9.65 -2.97
C VAL A 25 -3.15 -10.41 -1.96
N GLU A 26 -2.67 -11.58 -1.56
CA GLU A 26 -3.29 -12.40 -0.52
C GLU A 26 -2.51 -12.23 0.80
N ILE A 27 -3.22 -12.01 1.91
CA ILE A 27 -2.59 -11.87 3.23
C ILE A 27 -2.26 -13.25 3.78
N ARG A 28 -0.97 -13.56 3.94
CA ARG A 28 -0.51 -14.83 4.51
C ARG A 28 -0.25 -14.79 6.00
N ARG A 29 0.09 -13.61 6.53
CA ARG A 29 0.35 -13.44 7.96
C ARG A 29 0.18 -11.98 8.36
N CYS A 30 -0.41 -11.73 9.52
CA CYS A 30 -0.33 -10.44 10.19
C CYS A 30 0.60 -10.56 11.42
N SER A 31 1.49 -9.60 11.60
CA SER A 31 2.37 -9.49 12.76
C SER A 31 2.47 -8.04 13.19
N GLY A 32 1.66 -7.66 14.18
CA GLY A 32 1.58 -6.28 14.67
C GLY A 32 1.15 -5.33 13.55
N GLU A 33 2.06 -4.44 13.14
CA GLU A 33 1.82 -3.46 12.06
C GLU A 33 2.23 -3.94 10.66
N MET A 34 2.85 -5.12 10.57
CA MET A 34 3.36 -5.67 9.32
C MET A 34 2.49 -6.84 8.84
N PHE A 35 2.19 -6.83 7.55
CA PHE A 35 1.43 -7.86 6.87
C PHE A 35 2.34 -8.51 5.83
N LEU A 36 2.47 -9.84 5.93
CA LEU A 36 3.08 -10.64 4.88
C LEU A 36 2.02 -10.89 3.82
N VAL A 37 2.20 -10.27 2.66
CA VAL A 37 1.30 -10.41 1.52
C VAL A 37 2.00 -11.16 0.41
N ARG A 38 1.24 -11.96 -0.33
CA ARG A 38 1.71 -12.75 -1.46
C ARG A 38 1.04 -12.28 -2.73
N PHE A 39 1.84 -11.99 -3.75
CA PHE A 39 1.34 -11.66 -5.08
C PHE A 39 0.76 -12.92 -5.72
N THR A 40 -0.45 -12.82 -6.23
CA THR A 40 -1.11 -13.90 -7.00
C THR A 40 -0.41 -14.13 -8.33
N ASP A 41 0.12 -13.08 -8.95
CA ASP A 41 0.73 -13.13 -10.30
C ASP A 41 2.10 -13.82 -10.36
N THR A 42 2.99 -13.48 -9.41
CA THR A 42 4.41 -13.92 -9.45
C THR A 42 4.73 -14.91 -8.32
N GLY A 43 3.83 -15.09 -7.35
CA GLY A 43 4.06 -15.92 -6.18
C GLY A 43 5.09 -15.36 -5.18
N GLY A 44 5.68 -14.20 -5.47
CA GLY A 44 6.55 -13.46 -4.56
C GLY A 44 5.78 -12.95 -3.34
N GLY A 45 6.46 -12.85 -2.20
CA GLY A 45 5.88 -12.32 -0.96
C GLY A 45 6.65 -11.11 -0.46
N ILE A 46 5.93 -10.07 -0.03
CA ILE A 46 6.51 -8.86 0.56
C ILE A 46 5.86 -8.59 1.91
N GLN A 47 6.63 -7.98 2.83
CA GLN A 47 6.06 -7.41 4.04
C GLN A 47 5.73 -5.94 3.82
N ALA A 48 4.45 -5.59 4.01
CA ALA A 48 3.96 -4.23 3.88
C ALA A 48 3.31 -3.76 5.19
N LYS A 49 3.34 -2.44 5.43
CA LYS A 49 2.61 -1.83 6.54
C LYS A 49 1.13 -1.71 6.21
N ALA A 50 0.29 -1.71 7.26
CA ALA A 50 -1.16 -1.58 7.17
C ALA A 50 -1.62 -0.43 6.25
N HIS A 51 -1.02 0.75 6.37
CA HIS A 51 -1.42 1.94 5.61
C HIS A 51 -1.18 1.87 4.09
N ARG A 52 -0.43 0.87 3.63
CA ARG A 52 -0.18 0.63 2.20
C ARG A 52 -1.08 -0.46 1.62
N LEU A 53 -1.84 -1.13 2.47
CA LEU A 53 -2.78 -2.18 2.10
C LEU A 53 -4.19 -1.62 2.17
N PHE A 54 -4.97 -1.88 1.14
CA PHE A 54 -6.33 -1.41 0.98
C PHE A 54 -7.26 -2.60 0.80
N ALA A 55 -8.47 -2.53 1.36
CA ALA A 55 -9.45 -3.59 1.21
C ALA A 55 -10.05 -3.61 -0.20
N THR A 56 -10.16 -2.43 -0.82
CA THR A 56 -10.71 -2.27 -2.16
C THR A 56 -9.70 -1.64 -3.11
N ARG A 57 -9.86 -1.94 -4.40
CA ARG A 57 -9.06 -1.32 -5.47
C ARG A 57 -9.32 0.18 -5.57
N GLU A 58 -10.56 0.61 -5.42
CA GLU A 58 -10.95 2.03 -5.50
C GLU A 58 -10.25 2.87 -4.42
N GLU A 59 -10.17 2.36 -3.18
CA GLU A 59 -9.43 3.03 -2.11
C GLU A 59 -7.93 3.14 -2.41
N ALA A 60 -7.36 2.10 -3.01
CA ALA A 60 -5.96 2.11 -3.43
C ALA A 60 -5.70 3.16 -4.50
N GLU A 61 -6.55 3.27 -5.51
CA GLU A 61 -6.47 4.27 -6.59
C GLU A 61 -6.61 5.70 -6.04
N LYS A 62 -7.54 5.92 -5.11
CA LYS A 62 -7.71 7.21 -4.42
C LYS A 62 -6.49 7.61 -3.60
N SER A 63 -5.74 6.65 -3.07
CA SER A 63 -4.49 6.91 -2.35
C SER A 63 -3.37 7.40 -3.28
N ILE A 64 -3.35 6.93 -4.53
CA ILE A 64 -2.40 7.36 -5.56
C ILE A 64 -2.68 8.82 -5.92
N GLU A 65 -3.93 9.16 -6.21
CA GLU A 65 -4.37 10.53 -6.55
C GLU A 65 -3.96 11.55 -5.48
N LYS A 66 -4.23 11.22 -4.21
CA LYS A 66 -3.85 12.08 -3.07
C LYS A 66 -2.35 12.31 -2.94
N SER A 67 -1.55 11.38 -3.44
CA SER A 67 -0.09 11.44 -3.35
C SER A 67 0.50 12.27 -4.48
N VAL A 68 -0.10 12.26 -5.67
CA VAL A 68 0.26 13.15 -6.80
C VAL A 68 0.05 14.63 -6.41
N GLU A 69 -1.00 14.92 -5.64
CA GLU A 69 -1.30 16.28 -5.18
C GLU A 69 -0.20 16.87 -4.26
N LYS A 70 0.60 16.01 -3.61
CA LYS A 70 1.69 16.44 -2.73
C LYS A 70 3.01 16.72 -3.44
N GLU A 71 3.13 16.40 -4.73
CA GLU A 71 4.38 16.58 -5.49
C GLU A 71 4.54 17.97 -6.13
N VAL A 72 3.75 18.97 -5.71
CA VAL A 72 4.12 20.38 -5.94
C VAL A 72 5.16 20.80 -4.88
N GLN A 73 6.27 20.08 -4.79
CA GLN A 73 7.45 20.59 -4.12
C GLN A 73 7.99 21.73 -4.97
N GLY A 74 7.75 22.96 -4.52
CA GLY A 74 8.28 24.17 -5.15
C GLY A 74 9.78 24.01 -5.43
N ASN A 75 10.20 24.40 -6.64
CA ASN A 75 11.58 24.30 -7.09
C ASN A 75 12.55 24.73 -5.96
N PRO A 76 13.37 23.80 -5.41
CA PRO A 76 14.22 24.08 -4.25
C PRO A 76 15.26 25.17 -4.52
N TYR A 77 15.51 25.50 -5.79
CA TYR A 77 16.43 26.54 -6.22
C TYR A 77 15.82 27.95 -6.31
N LYS A 78 14.53 28.13 -5.97
CA LYS A 78 13.90 29.47 -5.98
C LYS A 78 14.45 30.47 -4.95
N ARG A 79 15.27 30.05 -3.98
CA ARG A 79 15.78 30.93 -2.91
C ARG A 79 17.08 31.68 -3.26
N TRP A 80 17.67 31.42 -4.43
CA TRP A 80 18.98 31.93 -4.82
C TRP A 80 18.96 32.94 -5.99
N TYR A 81 17.77 33.41 -6.40
CA TYR A 81 17.56 34.45 -7.41
C TYR A 81 16.65 35.55 -6.87
#